data_AF-A0A2X0J4T7-F1
#
_entry.id   AF-A0A2X0J4T7-F1
#
_cell.length_a   1.000
_cell.length_b   1.000
_cell.length_c   1.000
_cell.angle_alpha   90.00
_cell.angle_beta   90.00
_cell.angle_gamma   90.00
#
_symmetry.space_group_name_H-M   'P 1'
#
loop_
_entity.id
_entity.type
_entity.pdbx_description
1 polymer ?
#
loop_
_entity_poly.entity_id
_entity_poly.type
_entity_poly.pdbx_seq_one_letter_code
_entity_poly.pdbx_strand_id
1 'polypeptide(L)'
;MELNPHRKPRIRPHAGAARRALRFGLLATAGLGVIGATAGTAQAVQGVAVAHDSARTLADRAHETRFQDSFTVHQYGTLYAASARNQALAVSAYCSADDPCRSVALSFQIVTMAGENIHLNAVNLSRAENVHCDDCQTLAGAYQFVVSTPRPFTLSAAAQRQLADIHRKLDALGRSHASVAELKSQADALAAQVTSILKAAAATAPKGPGVDALAQLEPEVTVHRVFDQR
;
A
#
# COMPACT_ATOMS: atom_id res chain seq x y z
N MET A 1 57.33 -9.92 7.96
CA MET A 1 57.40 -8.98 6.83
C MET A 1 56.43 -9.50 5.78
N GLU A 2 55.36 -8.86 5.31
CA GLU A 2 54.78 -7.51 5.35
C GLU A 2 53.24 -7.73 5.28
N LEU A 3 52.44 -7.31 6.27
CA LEU A 3 51.69 -6.05 6.39
C LEU A 3 50.75 -5.70 5.22
N ASN A 4 49.47 -6.02 5.43
CA ASN A 4 48.29 -5.62 4.67
C ASN A 4 47.80 -4.22 5.11
N PRO A 5 47.77 -3.19 4.24
CA PRO A 5 47.23 -1.89 4.59
C PRO A 5 45.84 -1.67 3.97
N HIS A 6 44.90 -1.23 4.80
CA HIS A 6 43.93 -0.15 4.56
C HIS A 6 42.62 -0.39 5.33
N ARG A 7 42.70 -0.18 6.65
CA ARG A 7 41.54 0.01 7.54
C ARG A 7 41.39 1.51 7.80
N LYS A 8 40.32 2.13 7.27
CA LYS A 8 39.97 3.53 7.58
C LYS A 8 39.27 3.63 8.95
N PRO A 9 39.61 4.59 9.83
CA PRO A 9 38.98 4.74 11.13
C PRO A 9 37.65 5.51 11.07
N ARG A 10 36.69 5.05 11.89
CA ARG A 10 35.42 5.74 12.22
C ARG A 10 35.72 6.94 13.13
N ILE A 11 35.20 8.11 12.77
CA ILE A 11 35.14 9.28 13.65
C ILE A 11 33.68 9.47 14.08
N ARG A 12 33.45 9.54 15.39
CA ARG A 12 32.18 9.95 16.03
C ARG A 12 32.40 11.25 16.82
N PRO A 13 31.33 12.01 17.10
CA PRO A 13 31.36 13.47 17.12
C PRO A 13 31.67 14.06 18.49
N HIS A 14 32.28 15.24 18.51
CA HIS A 14 32.35 16.08 19.71
C HIS A 14 31.32 17.21 19.66
N ALA A 15 30.69 17.40 20.81
CA ALA A 15 29.68 18.38 21.13
C ALA A 15 30.23 19.81 21.21
N GLY A 16 29.32 20.77 21.02
CA GLY A 16 29.36 22.06 21.70
C GLY A 16 29.82 23.25 20.87
N ALA A 17 28.88 24.06 20.39
CA ALA A 17 28.87 25.51 20.60
C ALA A 17 27.61 26.12 19.97
N ALA A 18 26.66 26.49 20.83
CA ALA A 18 25.61 27.45 20.49
C ALA A 18 26.25 28.79 20.11
N ARG A 19 25.78 29.45 19.04
CA ARG A 19 25.85 30.91 18.88
C ARG A 19 24.92 31.42 17.76
N ARG A 20 23.87 32.09 18.24
CA ARG A 20 23.33 33.40 17.84
C ARG A 20 22.80 33.59 16.41
N ALA A 21 21.51 33.88 16.39
CA ALA A 21 20.75 34.54 15.35
C ALA A 21 21.43 35.82 14.82
N LEU A 22 21.37 35.99 13.50
CA LEU A 22 21.53 37.29 12.84
C LEU A 22 20.22 37.62 12.13
N ARG A 23 19.48 38.53 12.77
CA ARG A 23 18.40 39.30 12.16
C ARG A 23 19.05 40.34 11.25
N PHE A 24 18.79 40.27 9.95
CA PHE A 24 18.93 41.41 9.07
C PHE A 24 17.53 41.91 8.73
N GLY A 25 17.17 43.05 9.30
CA GLY A 25 16.17 43.93 8.72
C GLY A 25 16.89 45.10 8.07
N LEU A 26 16.35 45.61 6.96
CA LEU A 26 16.21 47.04 6.76
C LEU A 26 15.05 47.33 5.78
N LEU A 27 14.34 48.41 6.10
CA LEU A 27 13.09 48.93 5.54
C LEU A 27 13.31 49.83 4.30
N ALA A 28 12.30 49.92 3.43
CA ALA A 28 11.87 51.08 2.61
C ALA A 28 10.95 50.55 1.48
N THR A 29 9.77 51.09 1.11
CA THR A 29 9.09 52.39 1.30
C THR A 29 7.57 52.19 1.06
N ALA A 30 6.77 53.12 1.58
CA ALA A 30 5.32 53.19 1.44
C ALA A 30 4.84 53.50 0.00
N GLY A 31 3.67 52.97 -0.36
CA GLY A 31 2.87 53.39 -1.51
C GLY A 31 1.42 52.92 -1.35
N LEU A 32 0.52 53.83 -0.96
CA LEU A 32 -0.92 53.64 -0.96
C LEU A 32 -1.41 53.56 -2.42
N GLY A 33 -1.89 52.38 -2.82
CA GLY A 33 -2.65 52.18 -4.05
C GLY A 33 -3.80 51.22 -3.77
N VAL A 34 -5.02 51.75 -3.68
CA VAL A 34 -6.24 50.95 -3.63
C VAL A 34 -6.37 50.25 -4.98
N ILE A 35 -6.02 48.97 -5.02
CA ILE A 35 -6.39 48.07 -6.11
C ILE A 35 -7.34 47.05 -5.49
N GLY A 36 -8.55 47.03 -6.04
CA GLY A 36 -9.67 46.23 -5.55
C GLY A 36 -9.28 44.76 -5.36
N ALA A 37 -10.00 44.12 -4.44
CA ALA A 37 -9.95 42.68 -4.23
C ALA A 37 -10.15 41.95 -5.56
N THR A 38 -9.05 41.59 -6.23
CA THR A 38 -9.07 40.43 -7.09
C THR A 38 -9.19 39.27 -6.11
N ALA A 39 -10.40 38.73 -6.02
CA ALA A 39 -10.65 37.44 -5.42
C ALA A 39 -9.58 36.51 -5.96
N GLY A 40 -8.60 36.16 -5.12
CA GLY A 40 -7.71 35.06 -5.42
C GLY A 40 -8.63 33.88 -5.65
N THR A 41 -8.71 33.39 -6.88
CA THR A 41 -9.26 32.07 -7.10
C THR A 41 -8.36 31.16 -6.29
N ALA A 42 -8.85 30.70 -5.15
CA ALA A 42 -8.28 29.55 -4.48
C ALA A 42 -8.39 28.44 -5.53
N GLN A 43 -7.33 28.26 -6.31
CA GLN A 43 -7.13 27.05 -7.06
C GLN A 43 -7.06 25.98 -5.99
N ALA A 44 -8.17 25.27 -5.80
CA ALA A 44 -8.16 24.04 -5.05
C ALA A 44 -7.15 23.16 -5.79
N VAL A 45 -5.92 23.10 -5.29
CA VAL A 45 -4.94 22.12 -5.75
C VAL A 45 -5.49 20.79 -5.28
N GLN A 46 -6.40 20.22 -6.05
CA GLN A 46 -6.83 18.85 -5.86
C GLN A 46 -5.58 17.99 -6.09
N GLY A 47 -5.33 17.02 -5.21
CA GLY A 47 -4.08 16.27 -5.22
C GLY A 47 -4.03 15.21 -6.31
N VAL A 48 -2.81 14.79 -6.67
CA VAL A 48 -2.53 13.52 -7.36
C VAL A 48 -1.92 12.56 -6.35
N ALA A 49 -2.34 11.30 -6.37
CA ALA A 49 -1.78 10.25 -5.51
C ALA A 49 -1.22 9.07 -6.31
N VAL A 50 -0.18 8.44 -5.77
CA VAL A 50 0.39 7.20 -6.30
C VAL A 50 0.57 6.21 -5.16
N ALA A 51 -0.04 5.03 -5.30
CA ALA A 51 0.13 3.89 -4.41
C ALA A 51 0.83 2.75 -5.18
N HIS A 52 1.89 2.20 -4.59
CA HIS A 52 2.58 1.03 -5.13
C HIS A 52 2.92 0.05 -4.02
N ASP A 53 2.42 -1.18 -4.14
CA ASP A 53 2.75 -2.28 -3.23
C ASP A 53 3.18 -3.51 -4.03
N SER A 54 4.07 -4.31 -3.43
CA SER A 54 4.44 -5.58 -4.01
C SER A 54 4.91 -6.62 -2.98
N ALA A 55 4.61 -7.88 -3.25
CA ALA A 55 5.22 -9.05 -2.61
C ALA A 55 5.93 -9.91 -3.67
N ARG A 56 7.17 -10.35 -3.37
CA ARG A 56 8.05 -11.07 -4.30
C ARG A 56 8.82 -12.20 -3.60
N THR A 57 8.65 -13.43 -4.05
CA THR A 57 9.38 -14.58 -3.52
C THR A 57 10.07 -15.39 -4.61
N LEU A 58 11.23 -15.96 -4.24
CA LEU A 58 11.98 -16.93 -5.03
C LEU A 58 12.45 -18.04 -4.09
N ALA A 59 11.86 -19.22 -4.22
CA ALA A 59 12.33 -20.44 -3.56
C ALA A 59 13.21 -21.24 -4.51
N ASP A 60 14.30 -21.79 -4.00
CA ASP A 60 15.28 -22.59 -4.73
C ASP A 60 15.94 -23.63 -3.79
N ARG A 61 16.89 -24.42 -4.29
CA ARG A 61 17.59 -25.43 -3.48
C ARG A 61 18.39 -24.88 -2.29
N ALA A 62 18.69 -23.59 -2.24
CA ALA A 62 19.32 -22.99 -1.07
C ALA A 62 18.27 -22.53 -0.04
N HIS A 63 17.04 -22.26 -0.49
CA HIS A 63 15.93 -21.82 0.34
C HIS A 63 14.62 -22.42 -0.17
N GLU A 64 14.37 -23.68 0.20
CA GLU A 64 13.24 -24.46 -0.31
C GLU A 64 11.88 -23.84 0.02
N THR A 65 11.75 -23.09 1.13
CA THR A 65 10.50 -22.42 1.50
C THR A 65 10.67 -20.92 1.61
N ARG A 66 9.84 -20.17 0.88
CA ARG A 66 9.81 -18.71 0.91
C ARG A 66 8.39 -18.19 0.97
N PHE A 67 8.17 -17.27 1.88
CA PHE A 67 6.94 -16.54 2.03
C PHE A 67 7.23 -15.05 2.14
N GLN A 68 6.41 -14.23 1.49
CA GLN A 68 6.36 -12.81 1.72
C GLN A 68 4.92 -12.34 1.55
N ASP A 69 4.47 -11.48 2.45
CA ASP A 69 3.30 -10.67 2.24
C ASP A 69 3.61 -9.17 2.32
N SER A 70 2.70 -8.38 1.78
CA SER A 70 2.64 -6.94 2.00
C SER A 70 1.20 -6.56 2.31
N PHE A 71 0.99 -5.82 3.40
CA PHE A 71 -0.31 -5.30 3.78
C PHE A 71 -0.19 -3.79 4.06
N THR A 72 -0.62 -2.97 3.10
CA THR A 72 -0.46 -1.51 3.19
C THR A 72 -1.81 -0.80 3.09
N VAL A 73 -1.98 0.22 3.93
CA VAL A 73 -3.13 1.13 3.89
C VAL A 73 -2.67 2.52 3.47
N HIS A 74 -3.01 2.91 2.25
CA HIS A 74 -2.79 4.23 1.69
C HIS A 74 -4.04 5.08 1.89
N GLN A 75 -3.99 6.09 2.77
CA GLN A 75 -5.12 6.99 3.00
C GLN A 75 -4.83 8.37 2.41
N TYR A 76 -5.61 8.74 1.39
CA TYR A 76 -5.53 10.03 0.71
C TYR A 76 -6.77 10.89 1.02
N GLY A 77 -6.59 12.21 0.95
CA GLY A 77 -7.66 13.19 1.06
C GLY A 77 -8.38 13.42 -0.28
N THR A 78 -8.72 14.68 -0.56
CA THR A 78 -9.36 15.06 -1.84
C THR A 78 -8.37 14.99 -3.00
N LEU A 79 -8.69 14.23 -4.04
CA LEU A 79 -7.89 14.05 -5.25
C LEU A 79 -8.70 14.34 -6.51
N TYR A 80 -8.02 14.65 -7.62
CA TYR A 80 -8.60 14.60 -8.97
C TYR A 80 -8.04 13.45 -9.80
N ALA A 81 -6.90 12.87 -9.41
CA ALA A 81 -6.30 11.73 -10.09
C ALA A 81 -5.55 10.83 -9.11
N ALA A 82 -5.54 9.52 -9.38
CA ALA A 82 -4.80 8.53 -8.62
C ALA A 82 -4.28 7.40 -9.51
N SER A 83 -3.09 6.90 -9.19
CA SER A 83 -2.56 5.66 -9.75
C SER A 83 -2.32 4.66 -8.62
N ALA A 84 -2.88 3.46 -8.72
CA ALA A 84 -2.74 2.41 -7.72
C ALA A 84 -2.24 1.12 -8.38
N ARG A 85 -1.04 0.69 -8.03
CA ARG A 85 -0.43 -0.55 -8.54
C ARG A 85 -0.15 -1.53 -7.41
N ASN A 86 -0.69 -2.74 -7.53
CA ASN A 86 -0.45 -3.84 -6.61
C ASN A 86 0.11 -5.06 -7.37
N GLN A 87 1.14 -5.71 -6.83
CA GLN A 87 1.79 -6.84 -7.50
C GLN A 87 2.20 -7.99 -6.56
N ALA A 88 1.83 -9.22 -6.90
CA ALA A 88 2.39 -10.42 -6.29
C ALA A 88 3.17 -11.24 -7.33
N LEU A 89 4.41 -11.64 -7.00
CA LEU A 89 5.24 -12.49 -7.84
C LEU A 89 5.84 -13.62 -6.99
N ALA A 90 5.58 -14.86 -7.35
CA ALA A 90 6.18 -16.01 -6.70
C ALA A 90 6.83 -16.93 -7.74
N VAL A 91 8.06 -17.35 -7.45
CA VAL A 91 8.81 -18.30 -8.28
C VAL A 91 9.35 -19.42 -7.40
N SER A 92 9.19 -20.66 -7.85
CA SER A 92 9.92 -21.83 -7.33
C SER A 92 10.79 -22.39 -8.43
N ALA A 93 12.08 -22.62 -8.17
CA ALA A 93 13.03 -22.95 -9.23
C ALA A 93 14.03 -24.04 -8.82
N TYR A 94 14.31 -24.95 -9.76
CA TYR A 94 15.42 -25.92 -9.70
C TYR A 94 15.43 -26.88 -8.50
N CYS A 95 14.31 -27.03 -7.78
CA CYS A 95 14.10 -28.07 -6.77
C CYS A 95 13.85 -29.45 -7.42
N SER A 96 13.97 -30.53 -6.64
CA SER A 96 13.70 -31.89 -7.11
C SER A 96 12.30 -32.36 -6.67
N ALA A 97 11.83 -33.47 -7.23
CA ALA A 97 10.57 -34.09 -6.82
C ALA A 97 10.63 -34.59 -5.36
N ASP A 98 11.80 -35.09 -4.92
CA ASP A 98 12.01 -35.56 -3.54
C ASP A 98 12.13 -34.42 -2.53
N ASP A 99 12.38 -33.20 -3.00
CA ASP A 99 12.59 -32.00 -2.18
C ASP A 99 11.98 -30.76 -2.88
N PRO A 100 10.63 -30.66 -2.90
CA PRO A 100 9.94 -29.63 -3.66
C PRO A 100 10.01 -28.27 -2.98
N CYS A 101 10.33 -27.24 -3.76
CA CYS A 101 10.30 -25.86 -3.30
C CYS A 101 8.85 -25.37 -3.10
N ARG A 102 8.69 -24.42 -2.18
CA ARG A 102 7.46 -23.69 -1.88
C ARG A 102 7.70 -22.19 -1.88
N SER A 103 6.98 -21.47 -2.72
CA SER A 103 7.10 -20.01 -2.87
C SER A 103 5.74 -19.34 -2.83
N VAL A 104 5.52 -18.43 -1.87
CA VAL A 104 4.22 -17.79 -1.64
C VAL A 104 4.38 -16.28 -1.51
N ALA A 105 3.73 -15.52 -2.39
CA ALA A 105 3.70 -14.06 -2.37
C ALA A 105 2.26 -13.52 -2.27
N LEU A 106 1.93 -12.76 -1.21
CA LEU A 106 0.58 -12.21 -0.99
C LEU A 106 0.61 -10.68 -0.83
N SER A 107 0.00 -9.93 -1.75
CA SER A 107 0.04 -8.46 -1.76
C SER A 107 -1.36 -7.88 -1.54
N PHE A 108 -1.62 -7.30 -0.37
CA PHE A 108 -2.86 -6.61 0.02
C PHE A 108 -2.63 -5.10 0.03
N GLN A 109 -3.22 -4.41 -0.95
CA GLN A 109 -3.18 -2.95 -1.08
C GLN A 109 -4.56 -2.37 -0.79
N ILE A 110 -4.65 -1.50 0.20
CA ILE A 110 -5.87 -0.73 0.52
C ILE A 110 -5.61 0.73 0.19
N VAL A 111 -6.45 1.32 -0.66
CA VAL A 111 -6.39 2.73 -1.06
C VAL A 111 -7.71 3.41 -0.72
N THR A 112 -7.68 4.43 0.14
CA THR A 112 -8.84 5.29 0.40
C THR A 112 -8.59 6.68 -0.16
N MET A 113 -9.59 7.26 -0.81
CA MET A 113 -9.51 8.61 -1.39
C MET A 113 -10.86 9.29 -1.40
N ALA A 114 -10.87 10.60 -1.63
CA ALA A 114 -12.09 11.36 -1.76
C ALA A 114 -12.12 12.28 -2.99
N GLY A 115 -13.32 12.50 -3.53
CA GLY A 115 -13.56 13.35 -4.70
C GLY A 115 -14.72 12.81 -5.55
N GLU A 116 -15.36 13.69 -6.33
CA GLU A 116 -16.53 13.35 -7.16
C GLU A 116 -16.15 12.85 -8.56
N ASN A 117 -14.96 13.21 -9.06
CA ASN A 117 -14.51 12.88 -10.43
C ASN A 117 -13.01 12.53 -10.44
N ILE A 118 -12.64 11.47 -9.72
CA ILE A 118 -11.23 11.04 -9.63
C ILE A 118 -10.86 10.21 -10.87
N HIS A 119 -9.86 10.66 -11.62
CA HIS A 119 -9.22 9.86 -12.67
C HIS A 119 -8.34 8.77 -12.05
N LEU A 120 -8.89 7.57 -11.89
CA LEU A 120 -8.20 6.42 -11.30
C LEU A 120 -7.62 5.48 -12.36
N ASN A 121 -6.31 5.22 -12.27
CA ASN A 121 -5.65 4.11 -12.94
C ASN A 121 -5.27 3.03 -11.91
N ALA A 122 -6.05 1.95 -11.84
CA ALA A 122 -5.81 0.84 -10.93
C ALA A 122 -5.28 -0.39 -11.69
N VAL A 123 -4.11 -0.89 -11.28
CA VAL A 123 -3.46 -2.07 -11.86
C VAL A 123 -3.18 -3.08 -10.76
N ASN A 124 -3.73 -4.28 -10.88
CA ASN A 124 -3.50 -5.37 -9.95
C ASN A 124 -2.96 -6.59 -10.71
N LEU A 125 -1.79 -7.10 -10.33
CA LEU A 125 -1.06 -8.15 -11.06
C LEU A 125 -0.63 -9.27 -10.13
N SER A 126 -0.80 -10.51 -10.59
CA SER A 126 -0.33 -11.70 -9.89
C SER A 126 0.31 -12.68 -10.87
N ARG A 127 1.43 -13.30 -10.48
CA ARG A 127 2.15 -14.28 -11.30
C ARG A 127 2.86 -15.32 -10.44
N ALA A 128 2.60 -16.60 -10.71
CA ALA A 128 3.19 -17.75 -10.06
C ALA A 128 3.90 -18.63 -11.11
N GLU A 129 5.16 -18.98 -10.87
CA GLU A 129 5.95 -19.77 -11.82
C GLU A 129 6.72 -20.89 -11.15
N ASN A 130 6.61 -22.09 -11.72
CA ASN A 130 7.45 -23.24 -11.44
C ASN A 130 8.47 -23.37 -12.57
N VAL A 131 9.76 -23.30 -12.24
CA VAL A 131 10.86 -23.31 -13.20
C VAL A 131 11.71 -24.56 -12.97
N HIS A 132 11.67 -25.50 -13.92
CA HIS A 132 12.37 -26.79 -13.80
C HIS A 132 12.03 -27.55 -12.51
N CYS A 133 10.77 -27.51 -12.08
CA CYS A 133 10.27 -28.23 -10.91
C CYS A 133 8.75 -28.40 -11.01
N ASP A 134 8.27 -29.57 -11.43
CA ASP A 134 6.84 -29.80 -11.66
C ASP A 134 6.06 -29.99 -10.35
N ASP A 135 6.71 -30.51 -9.31
CA ASP A 135 6.11 -30.80 -7.99
C ASP A 135 6.18 -29.61 -7.01
N CYS A 136 6.71 -28.46 -7.46
CA CYS A 136 6.83 -27.28 -6.62
C CYS A 136 5.47 -26.63 -6.32
N GLN A 137 5.36 -26.04 -5.13
CA GLN A 137 4.15 -25.33 -4.70
C GLN A 137 4.35 -23.82 -4.81
N THR A 138 3.74 -23.19 -5.82
CA THR A 138 3.90 -21.74 -6.02
C THR A 138 2.57 -20.99 -6.03
N LEU A 139 2.46 -19.96 -5.19
CA LEU A 139 1.27 -19.14 -5.05
C LEU A 139 1.62 -17.66 -5.12
N ALA A 140 0.92 -16.93 -5.99
CA ALA A 140 0.91 -15.48 -5.96
C ALA A 140 -0.53 -14.96 -5.91
N GLY A 141 -0.81 -14.08 -4.94
CA GLY A 141 -2.13 -13.48 -4.76
C GLY A 141 -2.05 -11.97 -4.55
N ALA A 142 -2.67 -11.20 -5.42
CA ALA A 142 -2.72 -9.75 -5.33
C ALA A 142 -4.17 -9.28 -5.11
N TYR A 143 -4.40 -8.58 -4.00
CA TYR A 143 -5.68 -8.05 -3.55
C TYR A 143 -5.62 -6.53 -3.48
N GLN A 144 -6.43 -5.85 -4.29
CA GLN A 144 -6.48 -4.40 -4.31
C GLN A 144 -7.88 -3.93 -3.92
N PHE A 145 -7.95 -3.14 -2.85
CA PHE A 145 -9.16 -2.55 -2.31
C PHE A 145 -9.11 -1.05 -2.55
N VAL A 146 -10.06 -0.55 -3.35
CA VAL A 146 -10.19 0.88 -3.60
C VAL A 146 -11.48 1.37 -2.96
N VAL A 147 -11.37 2.37 -2.09
CA VAL A 147 -12.49 3.04 -1.44
C VAL A 147 -12.49 4.50 -1.87
N SER A 148 -13.53 4.90 -2.59
CA SER A 148 -13.73 6.30 -3.01
C SER A 148 -14.97 6.87 -2.34
N THR A 149 -14.84 8.05 -1.73
CA THR A 149 -15.97 8.76 -1.09
C THR A 149 -16.11 10.19 -1.61
N PRO A 150 -17.31 10.80 -1.56
CA PRO A 150 -17.46 12.19 -2.00
C PRO A 150 -16.67 13.20 -1.16
N ARG A 151 -16.51 12.94 0.15
CA ARG A 151 -15.74 13.79 1.07
C ARG A 151 -14.61 13.01 1.73
N PRO A 152 -13.52 13.68 2.13
CA PRO A 152 -12.44 13.05 2.89
C PRO A 152 -12.95 12.37 4.14
N PHE A 153 -12.46 11.17 4.37
CA PHE A 153 -12.64 10.45 5.63
C PHE A 153 -11.33 9.76 6.00
N THR A 154 -11.21 9.41 7.27
CA THR A 154 -10.10 8.60 7.76
C THR A 154 -10.66 7.34 8.40
N LEU A 155 -9.94 6.24 8.25
CA LEU A 155 -10.26 5.01 8.95
C LEU A 155 -10.14 5.25 10.45
N SER A 156 -11.18 4.85 11.19
CA SER A 156 -11.17 4.93 12.65
C SER A 156 -10.08 4.04 13.25
N ALA A 157 -9.65 4.35 14.48
CA ALA A 157 -8.72 3.50 15.22
C ALA A 157 -9.25 2.06 15.40
N ALA A 158 -10.57 1.86 15.45
CA ALA A 158 -11.18 0.54 15.49
C ALA A 158 -10.96 -0.23 14.18
N ALA A 159 -11.25 0.39 13.03
CA ALA A 159 -11.04 -0.20 11.72
C ALA A 159 -9.56 -0.51 11.48
N GLN A 160 -8.66 0.42 11.83
CA GLN A 160 -7.21 0.20 11.73
C GLN A 160 -6.73 -1.00 12.56
N ARG A 161 -7.26 -1.18 13.79
CA ARG A 161 -6.94 -2.35 14.62
C ARG A 161 -7.44 -3.66 14.01
N GLN A 162 -8.62 -3.66 13.41
CA GLN A 162 -9.16 -4.84 12.73
C GLN A 162 -8.33 -5.19 11.48
N LEU A 163 -7.92 -4.19 10.69
CA LEU A 163 -7.02 -4.40 9.55
C LEU A 163 -5.65 -4.92 9.99
N ALA A 164 -5.10 -4.38 11.09
CA ALA A 164 -3.85 -4.89 11.66
C ALA A 164 -3.97 -6.34 12.17
N ASP A 165 -5.15 -6.76 12.63
CA ASP A 165 -5.42 -8.16 12.97
C ASP A 165 -5.43 -9.07 11.73
N ILE A 166 -6.00 -8.60 10.63
CA ILE A 166 -5.96 -9.32 9.36
C ILE A 166 -4.52 -9.46 8.86
N HIS A 167 -3.70 -8.41 8.95
CA HIS A 167 -2.28 -8.49 8.58
C HIS A 167 -1.56 -9.57 9.40
N ARG A 168 -1.76 -9.62 10.72
CA ARG A 168 -1.18 -10.70 11.55
C ARG A 168 -1.65 -12.10 11.16
N LYS A 169 -2.91 -12.25 10.73
CA LYS A 169 -3.43 -13.52 10.22
C LYS A 169 -2.80 -13.87 8.87
N LEU A 170 -2.53 -12.88 8.02
CA LEU A 170 -1.82 -13.06 6.76
C LEU A 170 -0.38 -13.51 6.98
N ASP A 171 0.36 -12.85 7.90
CA ASP A 171 1.71 -13.25 8.34
C ASP A 171 1.75 -14.70 8.84
N ALA A 172 0.68 -15.13 9.53
CA ALA A 172 0.57 -16.48 10.06
C ALA A 172 0.43 -17.55 8.96
N LEU A 173 -0.13 -17.20 7.79
CA LEU A 173 -0.23 -18.11 6.65
C LEU A 173 1.15 -18.57 6.18
N GLY A 174 2.15 -17.68 6.23
CA GLY A 174 3.53 -18.00 5.86
C GLY A 174 4.23 -19.00 6.75
N ARG A 175 3.73 -19.18 7.97
CA ARG A 175 4.23 -20.18 8.93
C ARG A 175 3.44 -21.50 8.88
N SER A 176 2.39 -21.56 8.07
CA SER A 176 1.56 -22.76 7.94
C SER A 176 2.11 -23.73 6.91
N HIS A 177 1.89 -25.03 7.17
CA HIS A 177 2.15 -26.11 6.21
C HIS A 177 0.93 -26.41 5.33
N ALA A 178 -0.06 -25.51 5.29
CA ALA A 178 -1.26 -25.68 4.49
C ALA A 178 -0.92 -25.77 2.99
N SER A 179 -1.67 -26.53 2.22
CA SER A 179 -1.52 -26.57 0.76
C SER A 179 -1.73 -25.17 0.14
N VAL A 180 -1.24 -24.97 -1.09
CA VAL A 180 -1.46 -23.72 -1.84
C VAL A 180 -2.95 -23.41 -2.02
N ALA A 181 -3.78 -24.45 -2.23
CA ALA A 181 -5.23 -24.29 -2.32
C ALA A 181 -5.86 -23.79 -1.00
N GLU A 182 -5.43 -24.33 0.14
CA GLU A 182 -5.88 -23.89 1.46
C GLU A 182 -5.38 -22.48 1.79
N LEU A 183 -4.13 -22.15 1.46
CA LEU A 183 -3.58 -20.81 1.62
C LEU A 183 -4.39 -19.78 0.82
N LYS A 184 -4.72 -20.11 -0.44
CA LYS A 184 -5.57 -19.27 -1.28
C LYS A 184 -6.94 -19.07 -0.65
N SER A 185 -7.59 -20.14 -0.18
CA SER A 185 -8.91 -20.05 0.47
C SER A 185 -8.88 -19.19 1.74
N GLN A 186 -7.84 -19.34 2.56
CA GLN A 186 -7.66 -18.54 3.78
C GLN A 186 -7.40 -17.06 3.46
N ALA A 187 -6.53 -16.77 2.49
CA ALA A 187 -6.28 -15.40 2.04
C ALA A 187 -7.55 -14.75 1.45
N ASP A 188 -8.41 -15.51 0.77
CA ASP A 188 -9.72 -15.03 0.29
C ASP A 188 -10.66 -14.68 1.43
N ALA A 189 -10.73 -15.52 2.45
CA ALA A 189 -11.53 -15.25 3.63
C ALA A 189 -11.04 -14.00 4.37
N LEU A 190 -9.73 -13.76 4.42
CA LEU A 190 -9.15 -12.54 4.97
C LEU A 190 -9.50 -11.32 4.10
N ALA A 191 -9.42 -11.43 2.77
CA ALA A 191 -9.81 -10.36 1.86
C ALA A 191 -11.29 -9.98 2.01
N ALA A 192 -12.18 -10.96 2.17
CA ALA A 192 -13.60 -10.71 2.43
C ALA A 192 -13.82 -9.95 3.75
N GLN A 193 -13.04 -10.26 4.80
CA GLN A 193 -13.06 -9.50 6.06
C GLN A 193 -12.58 -8.06 5.86
N VAL A 194 -11.51 -7.83 5.08
CA VAL A 194 -11.07 -6.47 4.71
C VAL A 194 -12.21 -5.70 4.03
N THR A 195 -12.86 -6.30 3.03
CA THR A 195 -14.01 -5.67 2.35
C THR A 195 -15.11 -5.29 3.33
N SER A 196 -15.46 -6.17 4.27
CA SER A 196 -16.49 -5.89 5.28
C SER A 196 -16.11 -4.69 6.16
N ILE A 197 -14.86 -4.64 6.65
CA ILE A 197 -14.35 -3.52 7.46
C ILE A 197 -14.38 -2.21 6.67
N LEU A 198 -13.93 -2.24 5.41
CA LEU A 198 -13.87 -1.04 4.57
C LEU A 198 -15.26 -0.53 4.21
N LYS A 199 -16.22 -1.42 3.91
CA LYS A 199 -17.62 -1.04 3.69
C LYS A 199 -18.23 -0.37 4.93
N ALA A 200 -18.02 -0.96 6.10
CA ALA A 200 -18.50 -0.40 7.36
C ALA A 200 -17.86 0.98 7.65
N ALA A 201 -16.55 1.13 7.40
CA ALA A 201 -15.86 2.40 7.57
C ALA A 201 -16.36 3.47 6.58
N ALA A 202 -16.51 3.12 5.31
CA ALA A 202 -16.96 4.05 4.27
C ALA A 202 -18.42 4.51 4.48
N ALA A 203 -19.27 3.67 5.06
CA ALA A 203 -20.64 4.04 5.41
C ALA A 203 -20.73 5.18 6.46
N THR A 204 -19.65 5.41 7.21
CA THR A 204 -19.54 6.53 8.17
C THR A 204 -18.95 7.80 7.56
N ALA A 205 -18.53 7.78 6.29
CA ALA A 205 -17.97 8.94 5.63
C ALA A 205 -19.02 10.05 5.44
N PRO A 206 -18.64 11.34 5.53
CA PRO A 206 -19.60 12.43 5.32
C PRO A 206 -20.21 12.37 3.92
N LYS A 207 -21.56 12.39 3.83
CA LYS A 207 -22.28 12.41 2.55
C LYS A 207 -22.07 13.74 1.81
N GLY A 208 -21.97 13.78 0.48
CA GLY A 208 -21.82 15.02 -0.31
C GLY A 208 -23.04 15.96 -0.24
N PRO A 209 -22.96 17.22 -0.70
CA PRO A 209 -24.13 18.11 -0.83
C PRO A 209 -25.13 17.55 -1.86
N GLY A 210 -26.44 17.63 -1.58
CA GLY A 210 -27.49 17.27 -2.56
C GLY A 210 -27.98 15.82 -2.55
N VAL A 211 -27.65 15.03 -1.51
CA VAL A 211 -28.17 13.66 -1.34
C VAL A 211 -29.51 13.60 -0.58
N ASP A 212 -30.38 14.58 -0.77
CA ASP A 212 -31.78 14.46 -0.37
C ASP A 212 -32.59 14.16 -1.64
N ALA A 213 -33.25 12.99 -1.64
CA ALA A 213 -34.23 12.49 -2.62
C ALA A 213 -33.78 11.55 -3.77
N LEU A 214 -32.50 11.33 -4.11
CA LEU A 214 -32.12 10.34 -5.17
C LEU A 214 -30.81 9.52 -4.98
N ALA A 215 -30.07 9.64 -3.88
CA ALA A 215 -28.73 9.02 -3.78
C ALA A 215 -28.68 7.78 -2.88
N GLN A 216 -29.00 6.62 -3.46
CA GLN A 216 -28.51 5.29 -3.02
C GLN A 216 -27.12 5.00 -3.63
N LEU A 217 -26.24 5.99 -3.74
CA LEU A 217 -24.85 5.73 -4.07
C LEU A 217 -24.19 5.18 -2.80
N GLU A 218 -24.33 3.87 -2.58
CA GLU A 218 -23.53 3.15 -1.60
C GLU A 218 -22.04 3.47 -1.84
N PRO A 219 -21.22 3.64 -0.79
CA PRO A 219 -19.80 3.81 -0.97
C PRO A 219 -19.25 2.70 -1.87
N GLU A 220 -18.68 3.09 -3.02
CA GLU A 220 -18.16 2.14 -3.99
C GLU A 220 -16.83 1.58 -3.46
N VAL A 221 -16.92 0.39 -2.86
CA VAL A 221 -15.75 -0.44 -2.55
C VAL A 221 -15.55 -1.38 -3.73
N THR A 222 -14.66 -1.02 -4.64
CA THR A 222 -14.30 -1.87 -5.77
C THR A 222 -13.13 -2.75 -5.38
N VAL A 223 -13.34 -4.06 -5.45
CA VAL A 223 -12.34 -5.08 -5.14
C VAL A 223 -11.86 -5.67 -6.45
N HIS A 224 -10.59 -5.44 -6.78
CA HIS A 224 -9.95 -6.11 -7.91
C HIS A 224 -9.11 -7.26 -7.38
N ARG A 225 -9.38 -8.47 -7.89
CA ARG A 225 -8.80 -9.71 -7.40
C ARG A 225 -8.13 -10.45 -8.57
N VAL A 226 -6.81 -10.72 -8.48
CA VAL A 226 -6.05 -11.48 -9.49
C VAL A 226 -5.21 -12.56 -8.83
N PHE A 227 -5.31 -13.80 -9.32
CA PHE A 227 -4.70 -14.99 -8.73
C PHE A 227 -3.99 -15.80 -9.80
N ASP A 228 -2.84 -16.36 -9.41
CA ASP A 228 -2.13 -17.35 -10.19
C ASP A 228 -1.56 -18.41 -9.24
N GLN A 229 -1.70 -19.68 -9.62
CA GLN A 229 -1.24 -20.84 -8.83
C GLN A 229 -0.67 -21.90 -9.77
N ARG A 230 0.44 -22.52 -9.34
CA ARG A 230 1.13 -23.59 -10.05
C ARG A 230 1.46 -24.72 -9.08
#